data_AF-A0A835H3C6-F1
#
_entry.id   AF-A0A835H3C6-F1
#
_cell.length_a   1.000
_cell.length_b   1.000
_cell.length_c   1.000
_cell.angle_alpha   90.00
_cell.angle_beta   90.00
_cell.angle_gamma   90.00
#
_symmetry.space_group_name_H-M   'P 1'
#
loop_
_entity.id
_entity.type
_entity.pdbx_description
1 polymer ?
#
loop_
_entity_poly.entity_id
_entity_poly.type
_entity_poly.pdbx_seq_one_letter_code
_entity_poly.pdbx_strand_id
1 'polypeptide(L)'
;MELCQGELIVIANVGNSRAVLASTSDDGSLVLVQLTVDFKPNLPQEAERITQCKGRVFCLRDEPGVHRVWLPDGETPGLAMSRAFGDYCMKDYGLIFVPEVTQRNITSRDQFVVLVTDGVCIEPIFLFFLGEKVCLPSMLIRLLVDQKLILCLLFRYGM
;
A
#
# COMPACT_ATOMS: atom_id res chain seq x y z
N MET A 1 4.59 -2.70 7.85
CA MET A 1 5.23 -2.30 9.13
C MET A 1 6.54 -1.65 8.73
N GLU A 2 6.75 -0.38 9.08
CA GLU A 2 7.92 0.40 8.64
C GLU A 2 8.94 0.53 9.77
N LEU A 3 10.22 0.60 9.41
CA LEU A 3 11.33 0.93 10.31
C LEU A 3 12.06 2.14 9.70
N CYS A 4 12.19 3.23 10.47
CA CYS A 4 13.02 4.36 10.11
C CYS A 4 14.31 4.29 10.94
N GLN A 5 15.46 4.20 10.28
CA GLN A 5 16.77 4.19 10.94
C GLN A 5 17.63 5.32 10.34
N GLY A 6 17.71 6.45 11.04
CA GLY A 6 18.38 7.65 10.53
C GLY A 6 17.68 8.20 9.28
N GLU A 7 18.42 8.36 8.20
CA GLU A 7 17.93 8.84 6.90
C GLU A 7 17.37 7.72 6.01
N LEU A 8 17.25 6.48 6.49
CA LEU A 8 16.76 5.34 5.71
C LEU A 8 15.33 4.95 6.11
N ILE A 9 14.43 4.90 5.13
CA ILE A 9 13.11 4.27 5.26
C ILE A 9 13.19 2.86 4.68
N VAL A 10 12.76 1.89 5.49
CA VAL A 10 12.55 0.51 5.06
C VAL A 10 11.06 0.20 5.10
N ILE A 11 10.51 -0.21 3.97
CA ILE A 11 9.08 -0.50 3.80
C ILE A 11 8.93 -1.97 3.47
N ALA A 12 8.22 -2.69 4.32
CA ALA A 12 7.81 -4.06 4.06
C ALA A 12 6.30 -4.11 3.81
N ASN A 13 5.90 -4.38 2.57
CA ASN A 13 4.50 -4.44 2.15
C ASN A 13 4.02 -5.87 1.90
N VAL A 14 2.89 -6.23 2.50
CA VAL A 14 2.13 -7.46 2.23
C VAL A 14 0.68 -7.05 2.05
N GLY A 15 0.14 -7.21 0.84
CA GLY A 15 -1.24 -6.88 0.51
C GLY A 15 -1.43 -5.64 -0.34
N ASN A 16 -2.49 -4.89 -0.04
CA ASN A 16 -3.02 -3.77 -0.84
C ASN A 16 -3.04 -2.44 -0.06
N SER A 17 -2.36 -2.37 1.08
CA SER A 17 -2.06 -1.10 1.73
C SER A 17 -1.04 -0.33 0.90
N ARG A 18 -1.17 1.01 0.89
CA ARG A 18 -0.28 1.90 0.14
C ARG A 18 0.50 2.82 1.08
N ALA A 19 1.80 2.96 0.81
CA ALA A 19 2.63 4.01 1.37
C ALA A 19 2.94 5.05 0.28
N VAL A 20 2.80 6.32 0.62
CA VAL A 20 3.01 7.44 -0.31
C VAL A 20 3.88 8.49 0.36
N LEU A 21 4.96 8.89 -0.30
CA LEU A 21 5.84 9.96 0.14
C LEU A 21 5.40 11.28 -0.47
N ALA A 22 5.25 12.31 0.36
CA ALA A 22 5.15 13.68 -0.08
C ALA A 22 6.54 14.32 -0.09
N SER A 23 6.98 14.76 -1.27
CA SER A 23 8.27 15.45 -1.47
C SER A 23 8.05 16.79 -2.15
N THR A 24 8.87 17.78 -1.81
CA THR A 24 8.89 19.06 -2.50
C THR A 24 9.69 18.97 -3.81
N SER A 25 9.11 19.45 -4.89
CA SER A 25 9.73 19.62 -6.20
C SER A 25 10.59 20.89 -6.27
N ASP A 26 11.42 21.03 -7.31
CA ASP A 26 12.31 22.19 -7.49
C ASP A 26 11.54 23.52 -7.66
N ASP A 27 10.28 23.46 -8.11
CA ASP A 27 9.36 24.60 -8.22
C ASP A 27 8.62 24.93 -6.90
N GLY A 28 8.91 24.20 -5.82
CA GLY A 28 8.26 24.35 -4.52
C GLY A 28 6.89 23.66 -4.42
N SER A 29 6.43 22.98 -5.47
CA SER A 29 5.18 22.20 -5.43
C SER A 29 5.36 20.89 -4.64
N LEU A 30 4.29 20.39 -4.03
CA LEU A 30 4.30 19.07 -3.38
C LEU A 30 4.00 17.99 -4.43
N VAL A 31 4.86 16.97 -4.50
CA VAL A 31 4.70 15.80 -5.38
C VAL A 31 4.54 14.56 -4.53
N LEU A 32 3.60 13.70 -4.92
CA LEU A 32 3.37 12.41 -4.28
C LEU A 32 4.07 11.29 -5.04
N VAL A 33 4.86 10.51 -4.31
CA VAL A 33 5.55 9.33 -4.84
C VAL A 33 5.05 8.11 -4.10
N GLN A 34 4.34 7.22 -4.80
CA GLN A 34 3.92 5.95 -4.22
C GLN A 34 5.14 5.05 -4.00
N LEU A 35 5.30 4.55 -2.77
CA LEU A 35 6.47 3.75 -2.35
C LEU A 35 6.21 2.24 -2.38
N THR A 36 4.95 1.82 -2.48
CA THR A 36 4.53 0.41 -2.48
C THR A 36 3.76 0.05 -3.72
N VAL A 37 3.76 -1.22 -4.10
CA VAL A 37 2.92 -1.75 -5.19
C VAL A 37 1.73 -2.50 -4.59
N ASP A 38 0.54 -2.32 -5.17
CA ASP A 38 -0.64 -3.10 -4.79
C ASP A 38 -0.52 -4.51 -5.35
N PHE A 39 -0.45 -5.54 -4.49
CA PHE A 39 -0.31 -6.94 -4.93
C PHE A 39 -1.63 -7.52 -5.47
N LYS A 40 -2.05 -7.03 -6.63
CA LYS A 40 -3.25 -7.52 -7.31
C LYS A 40 -2.99 -8.89 -7.96
N PRO A 41 -3.98 -9.81 -7.94
CA PRO A 41 -3.83 -11.15 -8.51
C PRO A 41 -3.45 -11.21 -10.00
N ASN A 42 -3.74 -10.15 -10.77
CA ASN A 42 -3.45 -10.08 -12.20
C ASN A 42 -2.09 -9.49 -12.55
N LEU A 43 -1.27 -9.11 -11.57
CA LEU A 43 0.12 -8.76 -11.84
C LEU A 43 0.84 -9.98 -12.42
N PRO A 44 1.68 -9.85 -13.47
CA PRO A 44 2.25 -11.00 -14.18
C PRO A 44 2.92 -12.03 -13.26
N GLN A 45 3.77 -11.56 -12.34
CA GLN A 45 4.49 -12.43 -11.38
C GLN A 45 3.55 -13.10 -10.37
N GLU A 46 2.50 -12.39 -9.94
CA GLU A 46 1.53 -12.92 -8.99
C GLU A 46 0.62 -13.96 -9.66
N ALA A 47 0.10 -13.64 -10.85
CA ALA A 47 -0.75 -14.51 -11.67
C ALA A 47 -0.03 -15.80 -12.07
N GLU A 48 1.24 -15.70 -12.46
CA GLU A 48 2.06 -16.87 -12.79
C GLU A 48 2.22 -17.79 -11.58
N ARG A 49 2.59 -17.24 -10.42
CA ARG A 49 2.71 -18.02 -9.18
C ARG A 49 1.38 -18.68 -8.80
N ILE A 50 0.28 -17.93 -8.84
CA ILE A 50 -1.06 -18.45 -8.51
C ILE A 50 -1.41 -19.63 -9.43
N THR A 51 -1.14 -19.48 -10.72
CA THR A 51 -1.40 -20.52 -11.73
C THR A 51 -0.52 -21.76 -11.51
N GLN A 52 0.76 -21.59 -11.20
CA GLN A 52 1.68 -22.69 -10.86
C GLN A 52 1.22 -23.46 -9.61
N CYS A 53 0.59 -22.76 -8.65
CA CYS A 53 -0.03 -23.35 -7.46
C CYS A 53 -1.46 -23.86 -7.70
N LYS A 54 -1.91 -24.00 -8.96
CA LYS A 54 -3.27 -24.45 -9.35
C LYS A 54 -4.41 -23.51 -8.91
N GLY A 55 -4.10 -22.34 -8.36
CA GLY A 55 -5.09 -21.30 -8.12
C GLY A 55 -5.58 -20.71 -9.43
N ARG A 56 -6.73 -20.03 -9.38
CA ARG A 56 -7.33 -19.37 -10.55
C ARG A 56 -7.41 -17.87 -10.34
N VAL A 57 -7.21 -17.09 -11.41
CA VAL A 57 -7.33 -15.64 -11.39
C VAL A 57 -8.37 -15.18 -12.41
N PHE A 58 -9.47 -14.60 -11.95
CA PHE A 58 -10.49 -14.00 -12.82
C PHE A 58 -11.37 -12.99 -12.06
N CYS A 59 -12.10 -12.16 -12.80
CA CYS A 59 -13.09 -11.22 -12.27
C CYS A 59 -14.47 -11.86 -12.22
N LEU A 60 -15.30 -11.48 -11.23
CA LEU A 60 -16.73 -11.77 -11.27
C LEU A 60 -17.40 -10.99 -12.41
N ARG A 61 -18.49 -11.53 -12.97
CA ARG A 61 -19.25 -10.85 -14.04
C ARG A 61 -19.81 -9.51 -13.59
N ASP A 62 -20.23 -9.42 -12.32
CA ASP A 62 -20.83 -8.23 -11.73
C ASP A 62 -19.77 -7.20 -11.28
N GLU A 63 -18.50 -7.58 -11.20
CA GLU A 63 -17.37 -6.72 -10.81
C GLU A 63 -16.23 -6.78 -11.85
N PRO A 64 -16.47 -6.36 -13.11
CA PRO A 64 -15.44 -6.37 -14.13
C PRO A 64 -14.28 -5.47 -13.72
N GLY A 65 -13.06 -6.03 -13.71
CA GLY A 65 -11.82 -5.33 -13.34
C GLY A 65 -11.28 -5.68 -11.95
N VAL A 66 -12.09 -6.27 -11.07
CA VAL A 66 -11.64 -6.76 -9.75
C VAL A 66 -11.16 -8.20 -9.88
N HIS A 67 -9.85 -8.37 -10.10
CA HIS A 67 -9.25 -9.68 -10.20
C HIS A 67 -9.13 -10.32 -8.82
N ARG A 68 -9.60 -11.57 -8.72
CA ARG A 68 -9.60 -12.33 -7.48
C ARG A 68 -8.84 -13.65 -7.65
N VAL A 69 -8.23 -14.12 -6.57
CA VAL A 69 -7.69 -15.48 -6.43
C VAL A 69 -8.83 -16.39 -5.99
N TRP A 70 -8.94 -17.53 -6.65
CA TRP A 70 -9.95 -18.55 -6.38
C TRP A 70 -9.31 -19.92 -6.19
N LEU A 71 -9.99 -20.77 -5.42
CA LEU A 71 -9.66 -22.19 -5.31
C LEU A 71 -9.84 -22.88 -6.67
N PRO A 72 -9.16 -24.01 -6.93
CA PRO A 72 -9.31 -24.77 -8.17
C PRO A 72 -10.75 -25.27 -8.36
N ASP A 73 -11.36 -25.78 -7.29
CA ASP A 73 -12.65 -26.49 -7.32
C ASP A 73 -13.82 -25.66 -6.77
N GLY A 74 -13.59 -24.39 -6.44
CA GLY A 74 -14.59 -23.54 -5.81
C GLY A 74 -14.41 -22.07 -6.12
N GLU A 75 -15.52 -21.35 -6.18
CA GLU A 75 -15.56 -19.89 -6.34
C GLU A 75 -15.70 -19.21 -4.97
N THR A 76 -15.13 -19.80 -3.91
CA THR A 76 -15.15 -19.23 -2.56
C THR A 76 -14.02 -19.83 -1.71
N PRO A 77 -13.26 -19.01 -0.95
CA PRO A 77 -13.28 -17.55 -0.94
C PRO A 77 -12.73 -16.94 -2.24
N GLY A 78 -13.02 -15.65 -2.48
CA GLY A 78 -12.53 -14.90 -3.64
C GLY A 78 -11.73 -13.69 -3.19
N LEU A 79 -10.40 -13.81 -3.12
CA LEU A 79 -9.54 -12.76 -2.55
C LEU A 79 -9.06 -11.78 -3.62
N ALA A 80 -9.31 -10.48 -3.45
CA ALA A 80 -8.87 -9.43 -4.36
C ALA A 80 -7.36 -9.07 -4.22
N MET A 81 -6.61 -9.86 -3.47
CA MET A 81 -5.19 -9.67 -3.19
C MET A 81 -4.43 -11.00 -3.30
N SER A 82 -3.16 -10.93 -3.71
CA SER A 82 -2.30 -12.10 -3.94
C SER A 82 -1.28 -12.35 -2.83
N ARG A 83 -1.18 -11.42 -1.87
CA ARG A 83 -0.37 -11.56 -0.66
C ARG A 83 -1.15 -11.09 0.56
N ALA A 84 -1.20 -11.87 1.61
CA ALA A 84 -1.90 -11.52 2.85
C ALA A 84 -1.40 -12.37 4.03
N PHE A 85 -1.56 -11.89 5.25
CA PHE A 85 -1.47 -12.74 6.45
C PHE A 85 -2.82 -13.43 6.68
N GLY A 86 -2.81 -14.65 7.23
CA GLY A 86 -4.04 -15.44 7.35
C GLY A 86 -4.46 -16.10 6.04
N ASP A 87 -5.77 -16.31 5.86
CA ASP A 87 -6.36 -16.99 4.69
C ASP A 87 -5.65 -18.32 4.35
N TYR A 88 -5.46 -19.15 5.36
CA TYR A 88 -4.65 -20.37 5.29
C TYR A 88 -5.08 -21.32 4.16
N CYS A 89 -6.38 -21.41 3.90
CA CYS A 89 -6.91 -22.24 2.81
C CYS A 89 -6.45 -21.83 1.42
N MET A 90 -5.94 -20.60 1.25
CA MET A 90 -5.46 -20.07 -0.04
C MET A 90 -3.94 -20.18 -0.20
N LYS A 91 -3.20 -20.56 0.86
CA LYS A 91 -1.73 -20.60 0.83
C LYS A 91 -1.19 -21.61 -0.18
N ASP A 92 -1.84 -22.76 -0.29
CA ASP A 92 -1.48 -23.80 -1.25
C ASP A 92 -1.82 -23.43 -2.69
N TYR A 93 -2.57 -22.34 -2.90
CA TYR A 93 -3.06 -21.86 -4.20
C TYR A 93 -2.45 -20.53 -4.61
N GLY A 94 -1.25 -20.22 -4.08
CA GLY A 94 -0.41 -19.11 -4.53
C GLY A 94 -0.58 -17.79 -3.76
N LEU A 95 -1.42 -17.77 -2.71
CA LEU A 95 -1.43 -16.68 -1.74
C LEU A 95 -0.19 -16.79 -0.83
N ILE A 96 0.67 -15.78 -0.83
CA ILE A 96 1.88 -15.78 0.02
C ILE A 96 1.80 -14.70 1.11
N PHE A 97 2.67 -14.77 2.11
CA PHE A 97 2.82 -13.73 3.14
C PHE A 97 4.22 -13.10 3.12
N VAL A 98 5.00 -13.37 2.07
CA VAL A 98 6.34 -12.81 1.90
C VAL A 98 6.21 -11.34 1.49
N PRO A 99 6.71 -10.39 2.30
CA PRO A 99 6.68 -8.98 1.96
C PRO A 99 7.58 -8.67 0.77
N GLU A 100 7.19 -7.68 -0.02
CA GLU A 100 8.17 -6.93 -0.78
C GLU A 100 8.79 -5.89 0.14
N VAL A 101 10.12 -5.88 0.19
CA VAL A 101 10.90 -4.97 1.02
C VAL A 101 11.61 -3.98 0.11
N THR A 102 11.25 -2.71 0.23
CA THR A 102 11.91 -1.61 -0.46
C THR A 102 12.64 -0.73 0.55
N GLN A 103 13.72 -0.11 0.09
CA GLN A 103 14.55 0.78 0.88
C GLN A 103 14.75 2.08 0.12
N ARG A 104 14.66 3.21 0.82
CA ARG A 104 14.86 4.53 0.24
C ARG A 104 15.51 5.47 1.25
N ASN A 105 16.47 6.25 0.78
CA ASN A 105 17.02 7.36 1.55
C ASN A 105 16.06 8.55 1.52
N ILE A 106 15.83 9.13 2.70
CA ILE A 106 15.10 10.36 2.93
C ILE A 106 16.02 11.52 2.61
N THR A 107 15.51 12.47 1.86
CA THR A 107 16.19 13.72 1.53
C THR A 107 15.55 14.88 2.29
N SER A 108 16.21 16.04 2.33
CA SER A 108 15.64 17.26 2.91
C SER A 108 14.38 17.77 2.17
N ARG A 109 14.07 17.22 0.99
CA ARG A 109 12.86 17.55 0.22
C ARG A 109 11.65 16.76 0.69
N ASP A 110 11.87 15.62 1.32
CA ASP A 110 10.84 14.70 1.77
C ASP A 110 10.17 15.26 3.04
N GLN A 111 8.85 15.44 3.00
CA GLN A 111 8.08 16.11 4.06
C GLN A 111 7.44 15.10 5.02
N PHE A 112 6.70 14.14 4.46
CA PHE A 112 5.97 13.15 5.24
C PHE A 112 5.59 11.93 4.40
N VAL A 113 5.36 10.80 5.05
CA VAL A 113 4.79 9.59 4.46
C VAL A 113 3.36 9.40 4.95
N VAL A 114 2.48 9.04 4.03
CA VAL A 114 1.09 8.69 4.27
C VAL A 114 0.92 7.20 4.01
N LEU A 115 0.46 6.46 5.01
CA LEU A 115 0.06 5.07 4.90
C LEU A 115 -1.46 4.99 4.88
N VAL A 116 -2.00 4.34 3.86
CA VAL A 116 -3.45 4.17 3.69
C VAL A 116 -3.77 2.69 3.47
N THR A 117 -4.86 2.23 4.08
CA THR A 117 -5.44 0.92 3.79
C THR A 117 -6.30 0.95 2.54
N ASP A 118 -6.67 -0.22 2.02
CA ASP A 118 -7.46 -0.34 0.79
C ASP A 118 -8.81 0.40 0.82
N GLY A 119 -9.17 0.95 -0.34
CA GLY A 119 -10.37 1.74 -0.58
C GLY A 119 -10.34 3.15 0.00
N VAL A 120 -9.16 3.72 0.23
CA VAL A 120 -8.97 5.15 0.43
C VAL A 120 -8.29 5.75 -0.81
N CYS A 121 -8.89 6.76 -1.43
CA CYS A 121 -8.27 7.47 -2.56
C CYS A 121 -7.23 8.46 -2.04
N ILE A 122 -6.03 8.45 -2.61
CA ILE A 122 -4.91 9.29 -2.18
C ILE A 122 -5.11 10.77 -2.56
N GLU A 123 -5.75 11.04 -3.71
CA GLU A 123 -6.00 12.41 -4.17
C GLU A 123 -6.79 13.30 -3.19
N PRO A 124 -7.93 12.87 -2.61
CA PRO A 124 -8.62 13.70 -1.63
C PRO A 124 -7.82 13.92 -0.34
N ILE A 125 -6.97 12.98 0.06
CA ILE A 125 -6.04 13.17 1.20
C ILE A 125 -4.98 14.22 0.86
N PHE A 126 -4.45 14.19 -0.36
CA PHE A 126 -3.48 15.16 -0.82
C PHE A 126 -4.02 16.60 -0.75
N LEU A 127 -5.25 16.80 -1.23
CA LEU A 127 -5.92 18.10 -1.17
C LEU A 127 -6.15 18.58 0.27
N PHE A 128 -6.45 17.67 1.19
CA PHE A 128 -6.56 17.98 2.62
C PHE A 128 -5.23 18.52 3.18
N PHE A 129 -4.11 17.85 2.88
CA PHE A 129 -2.78 18.29 3.35
C PHE A 129 -2.33 19.61 2.69
N LEU A 130 -2.67 19.85 1.42
CA LEU A 130 -2.39 21.13 0.75
C LEU A 130 -3.26 22.28 1.26
N GLY A 131 -4.52 22.01 1.59
CA GLY A 131 -5.50 23.01 2.01
C GLY A 131 -5.33 23.49 3.44
N GLU A 132 -4.93 22.61 4.37
CA GLU A 132 -4.91 22.97 5.80
C GLU A 132 -3.63 23.64 6.29
N LYS A 133 -2.57 23.80 5.48
CA LYS A 133 -1.24 24.22 5.99
C LYS A 133 -0.90 23.46 7.29
N VAL A 134 -1.04 22.13 7.26
CA VAL A 134 -0.82 21.30 8.46
C VAL A 134 0.64 21.43 8.89
N CYS A 135 0.88 22.37 9.79
CA CYS A 135 2.18 22.75 10.29
C CYS A 135 2.16 22.50 11.79
N LEU A 136 2.24 21.23 12.19
CA LEU A 136 2.33 20.88 13.61
C LEU A 136 3.56 20.03 13.90
N PRO A 137 4.23 20.21 15.05
CA PRO A 137 5.65 19.92 15.13
C PRO A 137 6.05 18.51 15.50
N SER A 138 5.12 17.60 15.79
CA SER A 138 5.51 16.41 16.56
C SER A 138 4.55 15.21 16.59
N MET A 139 3.67 14.99 15.59
CA MET A 139 2.71 13.87 15.70
C MET A 139 2.74 12.87 14.55
N LEU A 140 2.81 11.59 14.93
CA LEU A 140 2.17 10.48 14.24
C LEU A 140 0.67 10.81 14.14
N ILE A 141 0.20 11.24 12.97
CA ILE A 141 -1.21 11.57 12.80
C ILE A 141 -1.93 10.28 12.42
N ARG A 142 -2.74 9.78 13.35
CA ARG A 142 -3.66 8.67 13.11
C ARG A 142 -5.00 9.27 12.67
N LEU A 143 -5.19 9.41 11.37
CA LEU A 143 -6.46 9.85 10.79
C LEU A 143 -7.33 8.62 10.56
N LEU A 144 -8.53 8.59 11.16
CA LEU A 144 -9.56 7.62 10.84
C LEU A 144 -10.55 8.31 9.89
N VAL A 145 -10.53 7.92 8.62
CA VAL A 145 -11.51 8.37 7.62
C VAL A 145 -12.38 7.17 7.28
N ASP A 146 -13.69 7.29 7.49
CA ASP A 146 -14.68 6.23 7.21
C ASP A 146 -14.31 4.84 7.77
N GLN A 147 -13.93 4.78 9.05
CA GLN A 147 -13.47 3.56 9.75
C GLN A 147 -12.18 2.93 9.18
N LYS A 148 -11.47 3.61 8.28
CA LYS A 148 -10.20 3.15 7.70
C LYS A 148 -9.03 3.89 8.32
N LEU A 149 -7.97 3.14 8.61
CA LEU A 149 -6.79 3.66 9.28
C LEU A 149 -5.85 4.33 8.28
N ILE A 150 -5.63 5.63 8.44
CA ILE A 150 -4.59 6.39 7.78
C ILE A 150 -3.51 6.68 8.83
N LEU A 151 -2.28 6.26 8.55
CA LEU A 151 -1.13 6.53 9.42
C LEU A 151 -0.18 7.47 8.69
N CYS A 152 -0.07 8.71 9.16
CA CYS A 152 0.89 9.68 8.62
C CYS A 152 2.11 9.78 9.52
N LEU A 153 3.29 9.53 8.95
CA LEU A 153 4.59 9.71 9.56
C LEU A 153 5.22 11.00 9.02
N LEU A 154 5.29 12.02 9.86
CA LEU A 154 5.99 13.26 9.53
C LEU A 154 7.49 13.13 9.83
N PHE A 155 8.32 13.45 8.84
CA PHE A 155 9.76 13.59 9.03
C PHE A 155 10.06 15.06 9.29
N ARG A 156 10.37 15.42 10.54
CA ARG A 156 11.00 16.72 10.81
C ARG A 156 12.51 16.55 10.85
N TYR A 157 13.20 17.18 9.91
CA TYR A 157 14.58 17.58 10.13
C TYR A 157 14.59 18.71 11.17
N GLY A 158 15.16 18.43 12.33
CA GLY A 158 15.43 19.44 13.35
C GLY A 158 16.71 20.21 13.02
N MET A 159 16.52 21.50 12.73
CA MET A 159 17.47 22.64 12.73
C MET A 159 18.68 22.59 11.80
#